data_AF-A0A3A9X975-F1
#
_entry.id   AF-A0A3A9X975-F1
#
_cell.length_a   1.000
_cell.length_b   1.000
_cell.length_c   1.000
_cell.angle_alpha   90.00
_cell.angle_beta   90.00
_cell.angle_gamma   90.00
#
_symmetry.space_group_name_H-M   'P 1'
#
loop_
_entity.id
_entity.type
_entity.pdbx_description
1 polymer ?
#
loop_
_entity_poly.entity_id
_entity_poly.type
_entity_poly.pdbx_seq_one_letter_code
_entity_poly.pdbx_strand_id
1 'polypeptide(L)'
;MMKKEIIPILICILLLLYSIGITLLKDYVLNYKHYLGIALIGISTILYFKNKKMFVYVFGLTLILGIINLIDIYYWEIVFSIGPINFNPIFLTLLITFLVLNKRQLNEMFPEKKLTEQYLRNKNVETEKLIESYQRKFQSKPESELKSIADENSGYVNEAKTAAKRILKTKNML
;
A
#
# COMPACT_ATOMS: atom_id res chain seq x y z
N MET A 1 0.35 17.67 -25.10
CA MET A 1 0.68 17.75 -23.65
C MET A 1 1.07 16.35 -23.17
N MET A 2 2.35 16.10 -22.85
CA MET A 2 2.79 14.79 -22.37
C MET A 2 2.11 14.46 -21.04
N LYS A 3 1.52 13.26 -20.94
CA LYS A 3 0.97 12.76 -19.68
C LYS A 3 2.15 12.52 -18.73
N LYS A 4 2.19 13.22 -17.59
CA LYS A 4 3.27 13.13 -16.58
C LYS A 4 3.54 11.68 -16.13
N GLU A 5 2.55 10.81 -16.27
CA GLU A 5 2.59 9.36 -16.05
C GLU A 5 3.71 8.63 -16.83
N ILE A 6 4.16 9.15 -17.99
CA ILE A 6 5.25 8.54 -18.79
C ILE A 6 6.65 8.83 -18.25
N ILE A 7 6.80 9.85 -17.41
CA ILE A 7 8.11 10.36 -16.98
C ILE A 7 8.99 9.27 -16.35
N PRO A 8 8.50 8.42 -15.43
CA PRO A 8 9.35 7.40 -14.80
C PRO A 8 9.93 6.40 -15.80
N ILE A 9 9.11 5.93 -16.75
CA ILE A 9 9.58 4.97 -17.77
C ILE A 9 10.51 5.65 -18.78
N LEU A 10 10.27 6.93 -19.09
CA LEU A 10 11.15 7.71 -19.96
C LEU A 10 12.53 7.90 -19.33
N ILE A 11 12.62 8.16 -18.03
CA ILE A 11 13.90 8.20 -17.30
C ILE A 11 14.61 6.85 -17.39
N CYS A 12 13.91 5.73 -17.20
CA CYS A 12 14.51 4.40 -17.34
C CYS A 12 15.08 4.17 -18.74
N ILE A 13 14.34 4.56 -19.79
CA ILE A 13 14.79 4.44 -21.18
C ILE A 13 16.03 5.31 -21.42
N LEU A 14 16.09 6.53 -20.89
CA LEU A 14 17.26 7.40 -21.02
C LEU A 14 18.50 6.80 -20.34
N LEU A 15 18.34 6.25 -19.13
CA LEU A 15 19.42 5.55 -18.41
C LEU A 15 19.93 4.34 -19.19
N LEU A 16 19.02 3.55 -19.77
CA LEU A 16 19.36 2.41 -20.63
C LEU A 16 20.13 2.83 -21.87
N LEU A 17 19.66 3.84 -22.60
CA LEU A 17 20.33 4.34 -23.79
C LEU A 17 21.73 4.88 -23.47
N TYR A 18 21.87 5.56 -22.33
CA TYR A 18 23.17 6.03 -21.86
C TYR A 18 24.10 4.85 -21.52
N SER A 19 23.59 3.83 -20.83
CA SER A 19 24.33 2.61 -20.50
C SER A 19 24.81 1.89 -21.76
N ILE A 20 23.93 1.69 -22.75
CA ILE A 20 24.28 1.10 -24.06
C ILE A 20 25.34 1.92 -24.77
N GLY A 21 25.21 3.26 -24.79
CA GLY A 21 26.19 4.15 -25.38
C GLY A 21 27.58 4.00 -24.75
N ILE A 22 27.66 3.89 -23.42
CA ILE A 22 28.93 3.65 -22.72
C ILE A 22 29.50 2.27 -23.06
N THR A 23 28.68 1.23 -23.07
CA THR A 23 29.11 -0.13 -23.47
C THR A 23 29.75 -0.14 -24.85
N LEU A 24 29.14 0.52 -25.83
CA LEU A 24 29.65 0.57 -27.20
C LEU A 24 30.94 1.40 -27.35
N LEU A 25 31.18 2.35 -26.45
CA LEU A 25 32.29 3.30 -26.55
C LEU A 25 33.48 3.00 -25.61
N LYS A 26 33.28 2.22 -24.54
CA LYS A 26 34.26 2.04 -23.46
C LYS A 26 34.56 0.57 -23.13
N ASP A 27 34.26 -0.36 -24.03
CA ASP A 27 34.44 -1.81 -23.85
C ASP A 27 33.83 -2.36 -22.54
N TYR A 28 32.78 -1.70 -22.03
CA TYR A 28 32.10 -2.14 -20.81
C TYR A 28 31.13 -3.29 -21.14
N VAL A 29 31.33 -4.44 -20.50
CA VAL A 29 30.49 -5.63 -20.72
C VAL A 29 29.27 -5.61 -19.79
N LEU A 30 28.08 -5.57 -20.39
CA LEU A 30 26.82 -5.71 -19.66
C LEU A 30 26.69 -7.13 -19.08
N ASN A 31 26.27 -7.22 -17.81
CA ASN A 31 26.01 -8.50 -17.15
C ASN A 31 24.53 -8.94 -17.30
N TYR A 32 24.19 -10.12 -16.80
CA TYR A 32 22.83 -10.68 -16.89
C TYR A 32 21.76 -9.78 -16.26
N LYS A 33 22.07 -9.01 -15.22
CA LYS A 33 21.13 -8.09 -14.56
C LYS A 33 20.70 -6.97 -15.50
N HIS A 34 21.65 -6.47 -16.31
CA HIS A 34 21.40 -5.44 -17.31
C HIS A 34 20.51 -5.96 -18.43
N TYR A 35 20.77 -7.16 -18.96
CA TYR A 35 19.92 -7.78 -19.97
C TYR A 35 18.50 -8.01 -19.47
N LEU A 36 18.34 -8.48 -18.22
CA LEU A 36 17.03 -8.68 -17.61
C LEU A 36 16.31 -7.34 -17.38
N GLY A 37 17.03 -6.31 -16.95
CA GLY A 37 16.52 -4.94 -16.81
C GLY A 37 16.04 -4.36 -18.16
N ILE A 38 16.85 -4.48 -19.22
CA ILE A 38 16.48 -4.08 -20.58
C ILE A 38 15.17 -4.77 -21.01
N ALA A 39 15.08 -6.09 -20.82
CA ALA A 39 13.89 -6.85 -21.19
C ALA A 39 12.63 -6.38 -20.42
N LEU A 40 12.74 -6.23 -19.09
CA LEU A 40 11.61 -5.80 -18.25
C LEU A 40 11.16 -4.36 -18.53
N ILE A 41 12.10 -3.44 -18.78
CA ILE A 41 11.77 -2.07 -19.20
C ILE A 41 11.14 -2.05 -20.59
N GLY A 42 11.64 -2.88 -21.52
CA GLY A 42 11.04 -3.06 -22.84
C GLY A 42 9.59 -3.55 -22.76
N ILE A 43 9.35 -4.61 -21.98
CA ILE A 43 7.99 -5.15 -21.73
C ILE A 43 7.11 -4.06 -21.10
N SER A 44 7.61 -3.37 -20.08
CA SER A 44 6.90 -2.28 -19.42
C SER A 44 6.54 -1.15 -20.39
N THR A 45 7.42 -0.84 -21.34
CA THR A 45 7.19 0.18 -22.36
C THR A 45 6.06 -0.22 -23.31
N ILE A 46 6.05 -1.47 -23.77
CA ILE A 46 4.97 -2.00 -24.61
C ILE A 46 3.64 -1.98 -23.85
N LEU A 47 3.65 -2.42 -22.58
CA LEU A 47 2.46 -2.42 -21.74
C LEU A 47 1.94 -1.02 -21.46
N TYR A 48 2.83 -0.01 -21.34
CA TYR A 48 2.41 1.38 -21.18
C TYR A 48 1.48 1.80 -22.32
N PHE A 49 1.73 1.40 -23.57
CA PHE A 49 0.87 1.77 -24.68
C PHE A 49 -0.34 0.84 -24.85
N LYS A 50 -0.20 -0.46 -24.55
CA LYS A 50 -1.26 -1.46 -24.79
C LYS A 50 -2.25 -1.61 -23.64
N ASN A 51 -1.77 -1.64 -22.40
CA ASN A 51 -2.61 -1.94 -21.23
C ASN A 51 -2.04 -1.24 -19.98
N LYS A 52 -2.58 -0.06 -19.69
CA LYS A 52 -2.16 0.79 -18.56
C LYS A 52 -2.23 0.07 -17.20
N LYS A 53 -3.23 -0.79 -17.01
CA LYS A 53 -3.39 -1.55 -15.78
C LYS A 53 -2.24 -2.55 -15.59
N MET A 54 -1.95 -3.35 -16.61
CA MET A 54 -0.83 -4.30 -16.56
C MET A 54 0.52 -3.61 -16.49
N PHE A 55 0.66 -2.44 -17.13
CA PHE A 55 1.85 -1.61 -16.99
C PHE A 55 2.15 -1.28 -15.53
N VAL A 56 1.16 -0.82 -14.75
CA VAL A 56 1.42 -0.43 -13.35
C VAL A 56 1.92 -1.63 -12.52
N TYR A 57 1.37 -2.83 -12.73
CA TYR A 57 1.85 -4.03 -12.04
C TYR A 57 3.26 -4.43 -12.46
N VAL A 58 3.50 -4.56 -13.77
CA VAL A 58 4.78 -5.07 -14.29
C VAL A 58 5.90 -4.06 -14.05
N PHE A 59 5.64 -2.78 -14.26
CA PHE A 59 6.62 -1.73 -14.02
C PHE A 59 6.88 -1.54 -12.53
N GLY A 60 5.84 -1.53 -11.69
CA GLY A 60 6.02 -1.49 -10.23
C GLY A 60 6.86 -2.66 -9.71
N LEU A 61 6.60 -3.88 -10.18
CA LEU A 61 7.40 -5.05 -9.85
C LEU A 61 8.84 -4.92 -10.35
N THR A 62 9.04 -4.45 -11.59
CA THR A 62 10.37 -4.20 -12.16
C THR A 62 11.17 -3.26 -11.28
N LEU A 63 10.57 -2.17 -10.81
CA LEU A 63 11.24 -1.23 -9.91
C LEU A 63 11.60 -1.87 -8.56
N ILE A 64 10.72 -2.70 -7.98
CA ILE A 64 11.01 -3.43 -6.74
C ILE A 64 12.17 -4.41 -6.93
N LEU A 65 12.21 -5.16 -8.03
CA LEU A 65 13.31 -6.07 -8.36
C LEU A 65 14.64 -5.31 -8.50
N GLY A 66 14.59 -4.08 -9.02
CA GLY A 66 15.77 -3.23 -9.12
C GLY A 66 16.24 -2.72 -7.76
N ILE A 67 15.32 -2.39 -6.84
CA ILE A 67 15.67 -1.97 -5.48
C ILE A 67 16.50 -3.04 -4.78
N ILE A 68 16.12 -4.32 -4.87
CA ILE A 68 16.86 -5.44 -4.26
C ILE A 68 18.08 -5.89 -5.08
N ASN A 69 18.52 -5.07 -6.04
CA ASN A 69 19.68 -5.30 -6.90
C ASN A 69 19.62 -6.63 -7.70
N LEU A 70 18.42 -7.08 -8.08
CA LEU A 70 18.22 -8.27 -8.90
C LEU A 70 18.29 -7.95 -10.41
N ILE A 71 18.01 -6.70 -10.77
CA ILE A 71 18.11 -6.15 -12.12
C ILE A 71 18.88 -4.84 -12.07
N ASP A 72 19.50 -4.48 -13.19
CA ASP A 72 20.11 -3.15 -13.36
C ASP A 72 19.75 -2.57 -14.73
N ILE A 73 19.77 -1.25 -14.84
CA ILE A 73 19.54 -0.51 -16.09
C ILE A 73 20.61 0.56 -16.33
N TYR A 74 21.55 0.73 -15.40
CA TYR A 74 22.61 1.74 -15.50
C TYR A 74 23.98 1.08 -15.45
N TYR A 75 24.91 1.53 -16.29
CA TYR A 75 26.23 0.90 -16.42
C TYR A 75 27.08 0.98 -15.14
N TRP A 76 26.74 1.90 -14.23
CA TRP A 76 27.43 2.05 -12.95
C TRP A 76 26.57 1.47 -11.84
N GLU A 77 27.01 0.34 -11.28
CA GLU A 77 26.35 -0.30 -10.15
C GLU A 77 26.54 0.55 -8.88
N ILE A 78 25.59 1.44 -8.61
CA ILE A 78 25.50 2.16 -7.33
C ILE A 78 24.69 1.28 -6.38
N VAL A 79 25.35 0.72 -5.37
CA VAL A 79 24.73 -0.20 -4.41
C VAL A 79 25.03 0.26 -2.98
N PHE A 80 23.99 0.27 -2.15
CA PHE A 80 24.09 0.47 -0.71
C PHE A 80 23.78 -0.84 0.01
N SER A 81 24.66 -1.30 0.89
CA SER A 81 24.50 -2.59 1.56
C SER A 81 24.10 -2.39 3.03
N ILE A 82 23.05 -3.08 3.47
CA ILE A 82 22.67 -3.20 4.89
C ILE A 82 22.70 -4.68 5.24
N GLY A 83 23.77 -5.13 5.90
CA GLY A 83 24.00 -6.56 6.13
C GLY A 83 24.12 -7.33 4.81
N PRO A 84 23.40 -8.46 4.62
CA PRO A 84 23.47 -9.26 3.39
C PRO A 84 22.62 -8.70 2.24
N ILE A 85 21.86 -7.62 2.46
CA ILE A 85 20.93 -7.07 1.47
C ILE A 85 21.57 -5.89 0.76
N ASN A 86 21.56 -5.94 -0.57
CA ASN A 86 22.04 -4.90 -1.46
C ASN A 86 20.87 -4.08 -2.00
N PHE A 87 20.96 -2.76 -1.88
CA PHE A 87 19.95 -1.81 -2.32
C PHE A 87 20.47 -0.93 -3.44
N ASN A 88 19.71 -0.82 -4.54
CA ASN A 88 20.02 0.13 -5.61
C ASN A 88 19.17 1.41 -5.43
N PRO A 89 19.78 2.55 -5.04
CA PRO A 89 19.05 3.79 -4.78
C PRO A 89 18.42 4.39 -6.04
N ILE A 90 18.95 4.11 -7.24
CA ILE A 90 18.39 4.61 -8.50
C ILE A 90 16.96 4.08 -8.67
N PHE A 91 16.76 2.78 -8.45
CA PHE A 91 15.44 2.17 -8.52
C PHE A 91 14.50 2.63 -7.42
N LEU A 92 15.01 2.93 -6.23
CA LEU A 92 14.20 3.50 -5.16
C LEU A 92 13.67 4.89 -5.54
N THR A 93 14.55 5.76 -6.06
CA THR A 93 14.15 7.09 -6.56
C THR A 93 13.14 6.98 -7.71
N LEU A 94 13.33 6.03 -8.63
CA LEU A 94 12.39 5.76 -9.71
C LEU A 94 11.03 5.26 -9.19
N LEU A 95 11.02 4.40 -8.17
CA LEU A 95 9.79 3.92 -7.54
C LEU A 95 9.02 5.07 -6.88
N ILE A 96 9.70 5.92 -6.11
CA ILE A 96 9.06 7.10 -5.49
C ILE A 96 8.47 8.01 -6.58
N THR A 97 9.24 8.30 -7.63
CA THR A 97 8.79 9.10 -8.77
C THR A 97 7.58 8.48 -9.47
N PHE A 98 7.60 7.16 -9.64
CA PHE A 98 6.50 6.41 -10.22
C PHE A 98 5.22 6.51 -9.39
N LEU A 99 5.31 6.29 -8.07
CA LEU A 99 4.18 6.36 -7.15
C LEU A 99 3.55 7.76 -7.13
N VAL A 100 4.38 8.81 -7.10
CA VAL A 100 3.92 10.20 -7.08
C VAL A 100 3.25 10.58 -8.40
N LEU A 101 3.86 10.26 -9.54
CA LEU A 101 3.37 10.71 -10.86
C LEU A 101 2.24 9.84 -11.43
N ASN A 102 2.08 8.60 -10.95
CA ASN A 102 1.02 7.68 -11.39
C ASN A 102 -0.07 7.46 -10.33
N LYS A 103 -0.18 8.34 -9.32
CA LYS A 103 -1.17 8.25 -8.24
C LYS A 103 -2.60 8.00 -8.73
N ARG A 104 -3.01 8.63 -9.84
CA ARG A 104 -4.34 8.43 -10.44
C ARG A 104 -4.57 6.98 -10.89
N GLN A 105 -3.63 6.43 -11.68
CA GLN A 105 -3.70 5.05 -12.15
C GLN A 105 -3.62 4.07 -10.98
N LEU A 106 -2.80 4.37 -9.97
CA LEU A 106 -2.69 3.56 -8.75
C LEU A 106 -4.02 3.56 -7.96
N ASN A 107 -4.66 4.72 -7.79
CA ASN A 107 -5.94 4.83 -7.08
C ASN A 107 -7.09 4.14 -7.83
N GLU A 108 -7.08 4.16 -9.16
CA GLU A 108 -8.06 3.41 -9.97
C GLU A 108 -7.93 1.90 -9.75
N MET A 109 -6.72 1.39 -9.50
CA MET A 109 -6.47 -0.04 -9.27
C MET A 109 -6.61 -0.45 -7.80
N PHE A 110 -6.19 0.41 -6.88
CA PHE A 110 -6.20 0.22 -5.44
C PHE A 110 -7.02 1.34 -4.79
N PRO A 111 -8.36 1.32 -4.94
CA PRO A 111 -9.20 2.39 -4.42
C PRO A 111 -9.18 2.37 -2.89
N GLU A 112 -8.45 3.34 -2.29
CA GLU A 112 -8.30 3.51 -0.84
C GLU A 112 -9.65 3.43 -0.10
N LYS A 113 -10.70 4.03 -0.69
CA LYS A 113 -12.03 4.15 -0.09
C LYS A 113 -12.71 2.81 0.23
N LYS A 114 -12.54 1.79 -0.61
CA LYS A 114 -13.26 0.50 -0.44
C LYS A 114 -12.75 -0.29 0.76
N LEU A 115 -11.44 -0.28 0.99
CA LEU A 115 -10.81 -1.00 2.10
C LEU A 115 -11.17 -0.36 3.45
N THR A 116 -11.13 0.97 3.53
CA THR A 116 -11.47 1.70 4.77
C THR A 116 -12.96 1.57 5.11
N GLU A 117 -13.87 1.74 4.15
CA GLU A 117 -15.32 1.61 4.40
C GLU A 117 -15.71 0.19 4.81
N GLN A 118 -15.11 -0.84 4.21
CA GLN A 118 -15.35 -2.23 4.58
C GLN A 118 -14.80 -2.56 5.97
N TYR A 119 -13.60 -2.08 6.31
CA TYR A 119 -13.03 -2.25 7.64
C TYR A 119 -13.90 -1.58 8.72
N LEU A 120 -14.32 -0.33 8.50
CA LEU A 120 -15.19 0.39 9.42
C LEU A 120 -16.56 -0.28 9.58
N ARG A 121 -17.15 -0.77 8.48
CA ARG A 121 -18.40 -1.53 8.51
C ARG A 121 -18.27 -2.80 9.34
N ASN A 122 -17.23 -3.59 9.12
CA ASN A 122 -17.01 -4.85 9.84
C ASN A 122 -16.79 -4.60 11.34
N LYS A 123 -15.98 -3.59 11.68
CA LYS A 123 -15.76 -3.18 13.06
C LYS A 123 -17.06 -2.76 13.74
N ASN A 124 -17.88 -1.94 13.09
CA ASN A 124 -19.18 -1.51 13.64
C ASN A 124 -20.12 -2.69 13.87
N VAL A 125 -20.17 -3.66 12.95
CA VAL A 125 -21.00 -4.88 13.11
C VAL A 125 -20.53 -5.73 14.29
N GLU A 126 -19.22 -5.87 14.47
CA GLU A 126 -18.66 -6.62 15.60
C GLU A 126 -18.92 -5.92 16.94
N THR A 127 -18.71 -4.61 17.00
CA THR A 127 -19.04 -3.78 18.16
C THR A 127 -20.52 -3.90 18.53
N GLU A 128 -21.43 -3.84 17.56
CA GLU A 128 -22.87 -4.00 17.83
C GLU A 128 -23.24 -5.40 18.34
N LYS A 129 -22.64 -6.47 17.78
CA LYS A 129 -22.85 -7.84 18.30
C LYS A 129 -22.41 -7.98 19.76
N LEU A 130 -21.30 -7.33 20.14
CA LEU A 130 -20.82 -7.31 21.52
C LEU A 130 -21.79 -6.53 22.43
N ILE A 131 -22.26 -5.37 21.99
CA ILE A 131 -23.26 -4.59 22.72
C ILE A 131 -24.53 -5.42 22.95
N GLU A 132 -25.08 -6.07 21.92
CA GLU A 132 -26.26 -6.94 22.03
C GLU A 132 -26.03 -8.13 22.97
N SER A 133 -24.82 -8.72 22.96
CA SER A 133 -24.44 -9.78 23.89
C SER A 133 -24.47 -9.29 25.34
N TYR A 134 -23.91 -8.12 25.61
CA TYR A 134 -23.97 -7.50 26.94
C TYR A 134 -25.39 -7.11 27.33
N GLN A 135 -26.21 -6.61 26.39
CA GLN A 135 -27.60 -6.28 26.67
C GLN A 135 -28.38 -7.50 27.16
N ARG A 136 -28.21 -8.65 26.50
CA ARG A 136 -28.82 -9.92 26.94
C ARG A 136 -28.37 -10.34 28.34
N LYS A 137 -27.07 -10.17 28.65
CA LYS A 137 -26.52 -10.47 29.98
C LYS A 137 -27.02 -9.53 31.08
N PHE A 138 -27.31 -8.27 30.73
CA PHE A 138 -27.67 -7.23 31.69
C PHE A 138 -29.17 -7.02 31.84
N GLN A 139 -30.00 -7.67 31.02
CA GLN A 139 -31.44 -7.45 30.97
C GLN A 139 -32.15 -7.68 32.31
N SER A 140 -31.68 -8.68 33.07
CA SER A 140 -32.19 -9.06 34.40
C SER A 140 -31.52 -8.32 35.56
N LYS A 141 -30.51 -7.48 35.31
CA LYS A 141 -29.81 -6.74 36.38
C LYS A 141 -30.68 -5.61 36.96
N PRO A 142 -30.57 -5.34 38.27
CA PRO A 142 -31.24 -4.22 38.90
C PRO A 142 -30.69 -2.87 38.41
N GLU A 143 -31.50 -1.82 38.53
CA GLU A 143 -31.17 -0.48 38.03
C GLU A 143 -29.88 0.10 38.64
N SER A 144 -29.66 -0.09 39.93
CA SER A 144 -28.44 0.37 40.62
C SER A 144 -27.17 -0.23 40.03
N GLU A 145 -27.23 -1.51 39.65
CA GLU A 145 -26.11 -2.22 39.02
C GLU A 145 -25.92 -1.74 37.57
N LEU A 146 -27.00 -1.51 36.83
CA LEU A 146 -26.93 -0.94 35.48
C LEU A 146 -26.32 0.47 35.48
N LYS A 147 -26.64 1.31 36.46
CA LYS A 147 -26.04 2.64 36.63
C LYS A 147 -24.55 2.55 36.94
N SER A 148 -24.14 1.60 37.80
CA SER A 148 -22.73 1.33 38.08
C SER A 148 -21.96 0.86 36.85
N ILE A 149 -22.56 0.01 36.01
CA ILE A 149 -21.94 -0.43 34.75
C ILE A 149 -21.88 0.72 33.72
N ALA A 150 -22.91 1.57 33.66
CA ALA A 150 -22.99 2.68 32.72
C ALA A 150 -22.06 3.86 33.06
N ASP A 151 -21.53 3.91 34.29
CA ASP A 151 -20.61 4.95 34.76
C ASP A 151 -19.34 4.99 33.90
N GLU A 152 -18.89 6.19 33.55
CA GLU A 152 -17.71 6.39 32.69
C GLU A 152 -16.41 5.94 33.36
N ASN A 153 -16.33 6.06 34.69
CA ASN A 153 -15.21 5.63 35.52
C ASN A 153 -15.29 4.14 35.90
N SER A 154 -16.33 3.42 35.46
CA SER A 154 -16.41 1.99 35.72
C SER A 154 -15.32 1.23 34.96
N GLY A 155 -14.82 0.15 35.56
CA GLY A 155 -13.82 -0.75 34.95
C GLY A 155 -14.33 -1.58 33.79
N TYR A 156 -15.56 -1.35 33.32
CA TYR A 156 -16.18 -2.07 32.22
C TYR A 156 -15.72 -1.54 30.86
N VAL A 157 -15.73 -2.43 29.87
CA VAL A 157 -15.48 -2.07 28.47
C VAL A 157 -16.60 -1.19 27.90
N ASN A 158 -16.28 -0.40 26.87
CA ASN A 158 -17.21 0.58 26.31
C ASN A 158 -18.51 -0.06 25.79
N GLU A 159 -18.41 -1.25 25.19
CA GLU A 159 -19.56 -2.00 24.68
C GLU A 159 -20.52 -2.38 25.81
N ALA A 160 -19.99 -2.74 26.99
CA ALA A 160 -20.78 -3.05 28.17
C ALA A 160 -21.41 -1.78 28.78
N LYS A 161 -20.66 -0.67 28.84
CA LYS A 161 -21.17 0.65 29.25
C LYS A 161 -22.33 1.09 28.36
N THR A 162 -22.15 1.00 27.03
CA THR A 162 -23.17 1.35 26.03
C THR A 162 -24.39 0.43 26.14
N ALA A 163 -24.20 -0.87 26.33
CA ALA A 163 -25.30 -1.81 26.55
C ALA A 163 -26.15 -1.44 27.78
N ALA A 164 -25.51 -1.14 28.92
CA ALA A 164 -26.19 -0.71 30.13
C ALA A 164 -26.95 0.62 29.95
N LYS A 165 -26.31 1.62 29.30
CA LYS A 165 -26.95 2.91 28.95
C LYS A 165 -28.19 2.70 28.07
N ARG A 166 -28.13 1.80 27.07
CA ARG A 166 -29.27 1.47 26.20
C ARG A 166 -30.43 0.84 27.00
N ILE A 167 -30.14 -0.08 27.92
CA ILE A 167 -31.18 -0.72 28.75
C ILE A 167 -31.86 0.30 29.66
N LEU A 168 -31.08 1.15 30.34
CA LEU A 168 -31.63 2.21 31.22
C LEU A 168 -32.56 3.15 30.44
N LYS A 169 -32.18 3.50 29.21
CA LYS A 169 -32.99 4.33 28.32
C LYS A 169 -34.30 3.64 27.90
N THR A 170 -34.25 2.36 27.53
CA THR A 170 -35.44 1.58 27.15
C THR A 170 -36.41 1.38 28.32
N LYS A 171 -35.90 1.30 29.56
CA LYS A 171 -36.73 1.15 30.77
C LYS A 171 -37.30 2.48 31.29
N ASN A 172 -37.08 3.62 30.61
CA ASN A 172 -37.42 4.98 31.09
C ASN A 172 -36.86 5.28 32.50
N MET A 173 -35.64 4.80 32.78
CA MET A 173 -34.94 4.98 34.07
C MET A 173 -33.84 6.06 33.96
N LEU A 174 -33.96 6.94 32.98
CA LEU A 174 -33.07 8.07 32.67
C LEU A 174 -33.86 9.37 32.74
#